data_AF-A0A354EP11-F1
#
_entry.id   AF-A0A354EP11-F1
#
_cell.length_a   1.000
_cell.length_b   1.000
_cell.length_c   1.000
_cell.angle_alpha   90.00
_cell.angle_beta   90.00
_cell.angle_gamma   90.00
#
_symmetry.space_group_name_H-M   'P 1'
#
loop_
_entity.id
_entity.type
_entity.pdbx_description
1 polymer ?
#
loop_
_entity_poly.entity_id
_entity_poly.type
_entity_poly.pdbx_seq_one_letter_code
_entity_poly.pdbx_strand_id
1 'polypeptide(L)'
;MQLANIDIGKLSISKLNMRHDRKPPDVSDILPSVRERGVLTPLLVRPSGEGETFEIVAGRRRYFAVRAILEDGGEIEPLPCAIMEPGDDAAALEASLIENLARLDPDEVSRWETFTRLIRREGRTVEDV
;
A
#
# COMPACT_ATOMS: atom_id res chain seq x y z
N MET A 1 12.11 -10.50 6.48
CA MET A 1 11.46 -9.23 6.15
C MET A 1 11.52 -8.32 7.35
N GLN A 2 12.02 -7.11 7.16
CA GLN A 2 12.10 -6.08 8.18
C GLN A 2 11.03 -5.01 7.92
N LEU A 3 10.33 -4.55 8.97
CA LEU A 3 9.41 -3.40 8.86
C LEU A 3 10.16 -2.11 9.16
N ALA A 4 9.93 -1.08 8.34
CA ALA A 4 10.46 0.26 8.55
C ALA A 4 9.55 1.31 7.92
N ASN A 5 9.57 2.55 8.44
CA ASN A 5 8.93 3.68 7.78
C ASN A 5 9.97 4.41 6.91
N ILE A 6 9.68 4.55 5.62
CA ILE A 6 10.62 5.04 4.61
C ILE A 6 10.07 6.31 3.97
N ASP A 7 10.89 7.35 3.91
CA ASP A 7 10.55 8.59 3.22
C ASP A 7 10.19 8.31 1.75
N ILE A 8 9.11 8.91 1.26
CA ILE A 8 8.62 8.67 -0.10
C ILE A 8 9.64 9.07 -1.18
N GLY A 9 10.53 10.03 -0.90
CA GLY A 9 11.62 10.42 -1.79
C GLY A 9 12.69 9.34 -1.96
N LYS A 10 12.75 8.37 -1.05
CA LYS A 10 13.61 7.18 -1.14
C LYS A 10 12.93 5.99 -1.84
N LEU A 11 11.69 6.16 -2.30
CA LEU A 11 10.88 5.10 -2.90
C LEU A 11 10.64 5.34 -4.39
N SER A 12 10.89 4.32 -5.20
CA SER A 12 10.54 4.28 -6.63
C SER A 12 9.71 3.05 -6.97
N ILE A 13 8.95 3.05 -8.06
CA ILE A 13 8.23 1.85 -8.49
C ILE A 13 9.20 0.90 -9.21
N SER A 14 9.30 -0.35 -8.75
CA SER A 14 10.11 -1.36 -9.43
C SER A 14 9.48 -1.75 -10.77
N LYS A 15 10.32 -2.01 -11.78
CA LYS A 15 9.89 -2.67 -13.03
C LYS A 15 9.38 -4.10 -12.80
N LEU A 16 9.73 -4.71 -11.67
CA LEU A 16 9.30 -6.05 -11.26
C LEU A 16 7.96 -6.06 -10.54
N ASN A 17 7.35 -4.90 -10.33
CA ASN A 17 5.98 -4.85 -9.82
C ASN A 17 5.03 -5.43 -10.88
N MET A 18 4.27 -6.46 -10.54
CA MET A 18 3.36 -7.16 -11.47
C MET A 18 2.33 -6.20 -12.11
N ARG A 19 1.97 -5.10 -11.43
CA ARG A 19 1.05 -4.06 -11.93
C ARG A 19 1.79 -2.79 -12.37
N HIS A 20 3.08 -2.89 -12.70
CA HIS A 20 3.85 -1.77 -13.23
C HIS A 20 3.22 -1.26 -14.54
N ASP A 21 3.00 0.06 -14.60
CA ASP A 21 2.55 0.76 -15.80
C ASP A 21 3.17 2.17 -15.80
N ARG A 22 3.31 2.78 -16.98
CA ARG A 22 3.74 4.17 -17.15
C ARG A 22 2.69 5.16 -16.65
N LYS A 23 1.40 4.84 -16.82
CA LYS A 23 0.30 5.71 -16.38
C LYS A 23 0.00 5.47 -14.90
N PRO A 24 -0.16 6.52 -14.08
CA PRO A 24 -0.64 6.38 -12.71
C PRO A 24 -1.93 5.56 -12.65
N PRO A 25 -2.12 4.70 -11.64
CA PRO A 25 -3.37 3.99 -11.44
C PRO A 25 -4.45 4.96 -10.95
N ASP A 26 -5.72 4.61 -11.18
CA ASP A 26 -6.81 5.27 -10.45
C ASP A 26 -6.74 4.91 -8.97
N VAL A 27 -6.84 5.94 -8.13
CA VAL A 27 -6.76 5.86 -6.67
C VAL A 27 -7.93 6.59 -5.99
N SER A 28 -8.93 7.03 -6.77
CA SER A 28 -10.06 7.82 -6.27
C SER A 28 -10.86 7.12 -5.15
N ASP A 29 -10.97 5.80 -5.20
CA ASP A 29 -11.59 4.94 -4.19
C ASP A 29 -10.82 4.88 -2.86
N ILE A 30 -9.48 4.88 -2.90
CA ILE A 30 -8.64 4.74 -1.70
C ILE A 30 -8.15 6.08 -1.16
N LEU A 31 -8.10 7.13 -1.98
CA LEU A 31 -7.54 8.43 -1.63
C LEU A 31 -8.19 9.05 -0.37
N PRO A 32 -9.52 9.03 -0.18
CA PRO A 32 -10.13 9.53 1.05
C PRO A 32 -9.62 8.81 2.30
N SER A 33 -9.56 7.46 2.26
CA SER A 33 -9.08 6.66 3.38
C SER A 33 -7.59 6.89 3.68
N VAL A 34 -6.76 7.05 2.64
CA VAL A 34 -5.33 7.32 2.80
C VAL A 34 -5.09 8.72 3.36
N ARG A 35 -5.92 9.72 3.00
CA ARG A 35 -5.87 11.06 3.60
C ARG A 35 -6.24 11.05 5.08
N GLU A 36 -7.28 10.32 5.44
CA GLU A 36 -7.79 10.29 6.81
C GLU A 36 -6.90 9.45 7.74
N ARG A 37 -6.42 8.30 7.26
CA ARG A 37 -5.83 7.24 8.11
C ARG A 37 -4.39 6.90 7.75
N GLY A 38 -3.83 7.51 6.71
CA GLY A 38 -2.54 7.13 6.17
C GLY A 38 -2.56 5.76 5.48
N VAL A 39 -1.37 5.23 5.21
CA VAL A 39 -1.20 3.90 4.60
C VAL A 39 -1.19 2.83 5.70
N LEU A 40 -2.28 2.07 5.84
CA LEU A 40 -2.40 1.05 6.89
C LEU A 40 -1.66 -0.25 6.57
N THR A 41 -1.67 -0.67 5.31
CA THR A 41 -0.98 -1.89 4.87
C THR A 41 0.39 -1.51 4.32
N PRO A 42 1.50 -2.08 4.83
CA PRO A 42 2.85 -1.74 4.37
C PRO A 42 3.06 -2.00 2.88
N LEU A 43 3.81 -1.11 2.22
CA LEU A 43 4.34 -1.35 0.88
C LEU A 43 5.36 -2.48 0.93
N LEU A 44 5.39 -3.35 -0.08
CA LEU A 44 6.46 -4.33 -0.20
C LEU A 44 7.58 -3.75 -1.05
N VAL A 45 8.78 -3.67 -0.49
CA VAL A 45 9.93 -3.01 -1.11
C VAL A 45 11.17 -3.87 -1.07
N ARG A 46 12.10 -3.64 -1.99
CA ARG A 46 13.45 -4.22 -1.98
C ARG A 46 14.51 -3.11 -2.05
N PRO A 47 15.72 -3.33 -1.53
CA PRO A 47 16.83 -2.41 -1.76
C PRO A 47 17.11 -2.27 -3.27
N SER A 48 17.40 -1.05 -3.72
CA SER A 48 17.75 -0.79 -5.13
C SER A 48 19.19 -1.19 -5.51
N GLY A 49 20.04 -1.44 -4.50
CA GLY A 49 21.47 -1.67 -4.67
C GLY A 49 22.33 -0.39 -4.61
N GLU A 50 21.71 0.79 -4.67
CA GLU A 50 22.40 2.09 -4.62
C GLU A 50 21.89 2.95 -3.45
N GLY A 51 22.79 3.25 -2.51
CA GLY A 51 22.48 4.07 -1.34
C GLY A 51 21.35 3.50 -0.47
N GLU A 52 20.66 4.38 0.27
CA GLU A 52 19.50 4.03 1.09
C GLU A 52 18.18 4.21 0.33
N THR A 53 18.08 3.67 -0.90
CA THR A 53 16.85 3.76 -1.71
C THR A 53 16.22 2.39 -1.95
N PHE A 54 14.91 2.38 -2.17
CA PHE A 54 14.12 1.16 -2.26
C PHE A 54 13.16 1.19 -3.45
N GLU A 55 12.98 0.04 -4.07
CA GLU A 55 12.01 -0.15 -5.15
C GLU A 55 10.76 -0.88 -4.64
N ILE A 56 9.59 -0.34 -4.95
CA ILE A 56 8.28 -0.89 -4.58
C ILE A 56 7.91 -2.02 -5.54
N VAL A 57 7.90 -3.24 -5.03
CA VAL A 57 7.48 -4.44 -5.76
C VAL A 57 5.98 -4.71 -5.58
N ALA A 58 5.35 -4.24 -4.50
CA ALA A 58 3.89 -4.29 -4.33
C ALA A 58 3.35 -3.09 -3.52
N GLY A 59 2.09 -2.70 -3.78
CA GLY A 59 1.46 -1.52 -3.16
C GLY A 59 1.44 -0.25 -4.02
N ARG A 60 1.57 -0.37 -5.35
CA ARG A 60 1.58 0.75 -6.30
C ARG A 60 0.45 1.77 -6.09
N ARG A 61 -0.80 1.33 -5.91
CA ARG A 61 -1.94 2.26 -5.69
C ARG A 61 -1.77 3.11 -4.43
N ARG A 62 -1.28 2.52 -3.33
CA ARG A 62 -1.02 3.23 -2.06
C ARG A 62 0.05 4.29 -2.25
N TYR A 63 1.14 3.97 -2.94
CA TYR A 63 2.17 4.97 -3.29
C TYR A 63 1.59 6.13 -4.10
N PHE A 64 0.77 5.86 -5.13
CA PHE A 64 0.17 6.92 -5.94
C PHE A 64 -0.91 7.73 -5.20
N ALA A 65 -1.65 7.14 -4.27
CA ALA A 65 -2.57 7.88 -3.41
C ALA A 65 -1.81 8.91 -2.54
N VAL A 66 -0.69 8.48 -1.95
CA VAL A 66 0.18 9.37 -1.18
C VAL A 66 0.80 10.46 -2.06
N ARG A 67 1.25 10.12 -3.27
CA ARG A 67 1.76 11.09 -4.25
C ARG A 67 0.72 12.16 -4.59
N ALA A 68 -0.53 11.77 -4.79
CA ALA A 68 -1.63 12.71 -5.05
C ALA A 68 -1.81 13.68 -3.88
N ILE A 69 -1.73 13.20 -2.63
CA ILE A 69 -1.81 14.06 -1.44
C ILE A 69 -0.68 15.09 -1.40
N LEU A 70 0.55 14.70 -1.72
CA LEU A 70 1.69 15.61 -1.80
C LEU A 70 1.53 16.65 -2.92
N GLU A 71 1.00 16.24 -4.07
CA GLU A 71 0.73 17.12 -5.21
C GLU A 71 -0.36 18.16 -4.87
N ASP A 72 -1.31 17.80 -4.00
CA ASP A 72 -2.31 18.70 -3.44
C ASP A 72 -1.76 19.60 -2.32
N GLY A 73 -0.47 19.51 -1.98
CA GLY A 73 0.19 20.29 -0.92
C GLY A 73 -0.03 19.75 0.50
N GLY A 74 -0.52 18.52 0.64
CA GLY A 74 -0.64 17.85 1.93
C GLY A 74 0.70 17.36 2.47
N GLU A 75 0.75 17.15 3.79
CA GLU A 75 1.89 16.54 4.47
C GLU A 75 1.72 15.03 4.58
N ILE A 76 2.82 14.29 4.50
CA ILE A 76 2.85 12.83 4.55
C ILE A 76 3.98 12.38 5.47
N GLU A 77 3.66 11.49 6.40
CA GLU A 77 4.66 10.78 7.20
C GLU A 77 5.37 9.70 6.39
N PRO A 78 6.60 9.30 6.77
CA PRO A 78 7.30 8.18 6.15
C PRO A 78 6.42 6.92 6.06
N LEU A 79 6.45 6.27 4.90
CA LEU A 79 5.50 5.20 4.56
C LEU A 79 5.91 3.87 5.18
N PRO A 80 4.97 3.11 5.76
CA PRO A 80 5.27 1.78 6.28
C PRO A 80 5.63 0.85 5.13
N CYS A 81 6.78 0.21 5.25
CA CYS A 81 7.36 -0.67 4.25
C CYS A 81 7.79 -1.99 4.90
N ALA A 82 7.48 -3.10 4.23
CA ALA A 82 8.08 -4.39 4.45
C ALA A 82 9.26 -4.54 3.48
N ILE A 83 10.47 -4.52 4.03
CA ILE A 83 11.71 -4.65 3.27
C ILE A 83 12.00 -6.14 3.08
N MET A 84 12.08 -6.56 1.82
CA MET A 84 12.51 -7.89 1.41
C MET A 84 13.97 -8.12 1.82
N GLU A 85 14.29 -9.36 2.21
CA GLU A 85 15.69 -9.76 2.31
C GLU A 85 16.38 -9.59 0.94
N PRO A 86 17.69 -9.36 0.90
CA PRO A 86 18.44 -9.35 -0.35
C PRO A 86 18.17 -10.64 -1.15
N GLY A 87 17.84 -10.49 -2.43
CA GLY A 87 17.46 -11.59 -3.30
C GLY A 87 17.57 -11.18 -4.77
N ASP A 88 17.31 -12.12 -5.68
CA ASP A 88 17.32 -11.88 -7.11
C ASP A 88 15.98 -11.30 -7.61
N ASP A 89 15.93 -10.96 -8.90
CA ASP A 89 14.72 -10.46 -9.55
C ASP A 89 13.58 -11.49 -9.54
N ALA A 90 13.90 -12.79 -9.52
CA ALA A 90 12.91 -13.85 -9.47
C ALA A 90 12.14 -13.86 -8.13
N ALA A 91 12.85 -13.72 -7.01
CA ALA A 91 12.24 -13.61 -5.69
C ALA A 91 11.34 -12.36 -5.58
N ALA A 92 11.74 -11.23 -6.19
CA ALA A 92 10.94 -10.02 -6.24
C ALA A 92 9.64 -10.20 -7.05
N LEU A 93 9.72 -10.86 -8.21
CA LEU A 93 8.56 -11.18 -9.04
C LEU A 93 7.60 -12.14 -8.33
N GLU A 94 8.12 -13.20 -7.71
CA GLU A 94 7.32 -14.16 -6.94
C GLU A 94 6.58 -13.47 -5.79
N ALA A 95 7.28 -12.63 -5.01
CA ALA A 95 6.65 -11.89 -3.92
C ALA A 95 5.58 -10.91 -4.42
N SER A 96 5.83 -10.22 -5.54
CA SER A 96 4.82 -9.36 -6.18
C SER A 96 3.60 -10.15 -6.63
N LEU A 97 3.78 -11.35 -7.18
CA LEU A 97 2.69 -12.22 -7.62
C LEU A 97 1.86 -12.69 -6.43
N ILE A 98 2.51 -13.20 -5.38
CA ILE A 98 1.85 -13.71 -4.16
C ILE A 98 1.02 -12.61 -3.50
N GLU A 99 1.57 -11.41 -3.30
CA GLU A 99 0.82 -10.29 -2.68
C GLU A 99 -0.44 -9.93 -3.46
N ASN A 100 -0.36 -9.99 -4.79
CA ASN A 100 -1.48 -9.62 -5.64
C ASN A 100 -2.55 -10.71 -5.74
N LEU A 101 -2.16 -11.98 -5.64
CA LEU A 101 -3.05 -13.15 -5.70
C LEU A 101 -3.67 -13.52 -4.35
N ALA A 102 -2.99 -13.27 -3.23
CA ALA A 102 -3.46 -13.60 -1.88
C ALA A 102 -4.71 -12.80 -1.44
N ARG A 103 -5.28 -11.99 -2.33
CA ARG A 103 -6.50 -11.23 -2.09
C ARG A 103 -7.73 -12.13 -2.23
N LEU A 104 -8.10 -12.78 -1.15
CA LEU A 104 -9.43 -13.34 -0.99
C LEU A 104 -10.29 -12.31 -0.29
N ASP A 105 -11.28 -11.86 -1.02
CA ASP A 105 -12.34 -11.00 -0.54
C ASP A 105 -13.09 -11.71 0.60
N PRO A 106 -13.35 -11.06 1.76
CA PRO A 106 -14.10 -11.69 2.84
C PRO A 106 -15.51 -12.06 2.35
N ASP A 107 -16.12 -13.11 2.91
CA ASP A 107 -17.49 -13.48 2.55
C ASP A 107 -18.49 -12.41 3.00
N GLU A 108 -19.68 -12.41 2.39
CA GLU A 108 -20.70 -11.37 2.59
C GLU A 108 -21.20 -11.31 4.05
N VAL A 109 -21.28 -12.44 4.75
CA VAL A 109 -21.76 -12.50 6.14
C VAL A 109 -20.71 -11.88 7.06
N SER A 110 -19.44 -12.25 6.92
CA SER A 110 -18.34 -11.65 7.70
C SER A 110 -18.25 -10.13 7.51
N ARG A 111 -18.47 -9.64 6.28
CA ARG A 111 -18.55 -8.20 6.00
C ARG A 111 -19.73 -7.56 6.74
N TRP A 112 -20.92 -8.16 6.65
CA TRP A 112 -22.12 -7.65 7.33
C TRP A 112 -21.98 -7.64 8.85
N GLU A 113 -21.40 -8.69 9.45
CA GLU A 113 -21.16 -8.76 10.88
C GLU A 113 -20.20 -7.67 11.34
N THR A 114 -19.11 -7.46 10.59
CA THR A 114 -18.13 -6.42 10.87
C THR A 114 -18.74 -5.03 10.76
N PHE A 115 -19.48 -4.76 9.67
CA PHE A 115 -20.19 -3.49 9.46
C PHE A 115 -21.21 -3.21 10.58
N THR A 116 -22.00 -4.22 10.92
CA THR A 116 -23.01 -4.11 11.99
C THR A 116 -22.37 -3.87 13.35
N ARG A 117 -21.23 -4.50 13.63
CA ARG A 117 -20.47 -4.27 14.87
C ARG A 117 -19.98 -2.82 14.95
N LEU A 118 -19.41 -2.29 13.87
CA LEU A 118 -18.92 -0.91 13.83
C LEU A 118 -20.03 0.09 14.18
N ILE A 119 -21.22 -0.09 13.62
CA ILE A 119 -22.35 0.81 13.88
C ILE A 119 -22.96 0.59 15.27
N ARG A 120 -23.32 -0.67 15.60
CA ARG A 120 -24.14 -0.94 16.78
C ARG A 120 -23.36 -0.99 18.09
N ARG A 121 -22.06 -1.31 18.04
CA ARG A 121 -21.22 -1.48 19.23
C ARG A 121 -20.15 -0.41 19.36
N GLU A 122 -19.49 -0.08 18.25
CA GLU A 122 -18.40 0.91 18.26
C GLU A 122 -18.91 2.35 18.00
N GLY A 123 -20.22 2.52 17.75
CA GLY A 123 -20.88 3.83 17.67
C GLY A 123 -20.57 4.64 16.41
N ARG A 124 -20.02 4.01 15.36
CA ARG A 124 -19.73 4.67 14.08
C ARG A 124 -21.01 4.92 13.28
N THR A 125 -21.03 6.00 12.50
CA THR A 125 -22.11 6.20 11.52
C THR A 125 -21.84 5.40 10.25
N VAL A 126 -22.83 5.33 9.36
CA VAL A 126 -22.65 4.69 8.03
C VAL A 126 -21.62 5.45 7.21
N GLU A 127 -21.53 6.78 7.39
CA GLU A 127 -20.59 7.64 6.67
C GLU A 127 -19.14 7.46 7.14
N ASP A 128 -18.90 6.98 8.37
CA ASP A 128 -17.58 6.72 8.94
C ASP A 128 -16.95 5.37 8.48
N VAL A 129 -17.75 4.49 7.87
CA VAL A 129 -17.43 3.08 7.55
C VAL A 129 -17.40 2.82 6.05
#